data_AF-A0A7S7QS34-F1
#
_entry.id   AF-A0A7S7QS34-F1
#
_cell.length_a   1.000
_cell.length_b   1.000
_cell.length_c   1.000
_cell.angle_alpha   90.00
_cell.angle_beta   90.00
_cell.angle_gamma   90.00
#
_symmetry.space_group_name_H-M   'P 1'
#
loop_
_entity.id
_entity.type
_entity.pdbx_description
1 polymer ?
#
loop_
_entity_poly.entity_id
_entity_poly.type
_entity_poly.pdbx_seq_one_letter_code
_entity_poly.pdbx_strand_id
1 'polypeptide(L)'
;MGGLGRLISTSKATFEALAAITDDCHGLLNAPLFPPSPKPGWFDDLDSALDSAKAQAQSWIDDIGPNVTGEILVLVVNHGTTFSAISAQVGSIAADHPDARGAGDPFVQTGLELSGSLDQSLHATVARLETRLATITAWGETMQARDAALRAAADESPDAKAAAAPALAAAAQVLGSTDDALKLLRELIVAWRELGDAMRDAVAELRAGKVTLGTFAADTFSAATQAEWGVATQFAQKLATAPFGSPGRAA
;
A
#
# COMPACT_ATOMS: atom_id res chain seq x y z
N MET A 1 -1.46 22.67 -1.77
CA MET A 1 -0.96 21.57 -0.92
C MET A 1 0.01 20.70 -1.70
N GLY A 2 1.28 20.60 -1.31
CA GLY A 2 2.30 19.78 -2.01
C GLY A 2 2.30 18.28 -1.69
N GLY A 3 1.39 17.80 -0.83
CA GLY A 3 1.40 16.41 -0.32
C GLY A 3 0.80 15.36 -1.26
N LEU A 4 -0.11 15.74 -2.16
CA LEU A 4 -0.81 14.79 -3.04
C LEU A 4 0.08 14.19 -4.13
N GLY A 5 1.05 14.96 -4.65
CA GLY A 5 2.06 14.44 -5.57
C GLY A 5 2.87 13.31 -4.94
N ARG A 6 3.26 13.47 -3.66
CA ARG A 6 3.92 12.41 -2.90
C ARG A 6 3.00 11.20 -2.74
N LEU A 7 1.75 11.40 -2.32
CA LEU A 7 0.78 10.32 -2.15
C LEU A 7 0.59 9.47 -3.41
N ILE A 8 0.48 10.09 -4.57
CA ILE A 8 0.36 9.39 -5.86
C ILE A 8 1.62 8.58 -6.15
N SER A 9 2.80 9.21 -5.99
CA SER A 9 4.08 8.55 -6.27
C SER A 9 4.33 7.34 -5.35
N THR A 10 4.05 7.48 -4.05
CA THR A 10 4.25 6.40 -3.07
C THR A 10 3.20 5.30 -3.23
N SER A 11 1.96 5.65 -3.62
CA SER A 11 0.92 4.66 -3.94
C SER A 11 1.31 3.81 -5.15
N LYS A 12 1.82 4.43 -6.22
CA LYS A 12 2.32 3.70 -7.40
C LYS A 12 3.48 2.78 -7.03
N ALA A 13 4.49 3.30 -6.36
CA ALA A 13 5.66 2.50 -5.97
C ALA A 13 5.27 1.33 -5.06
N THR A 14 4.35 1.55 -4.10
CA THR A 14 3.84 0.48 -3.23
C THR A 14 3.15 -0.62 -4.03
N PHE A 15 2.33 -0.28 -5.02
CA PHE A 15 1.68 -1.26 -5.87
C PHE A 15 2.69 -2.07 -6.70
N GLU A 16 3.67 -1.40 -7.30
CA GLU A 16 4.73 -2.08 -8.07
C GLU A 16 5.54 -3.05 -7.19
N ALA A 17 5.83 -2.68 -5.95
CA ALA A 17 6.52 -3.56 -5.00
C ALA A 17 5.67 -4.76 -4.56
N LEU A 18 4.37 -4.58 -4.35
CA LEU A 18 3.46 -5.70 -4.06
C LEU A 18 3.34 -6.68 -5.24
N ALA A 19 3.36 -6.16 -6.47
CA ALA A 19 3.40 -6.98 -7.67
C ALA A 19 4.71 -7.78 -7.76
N ALA A 20 5.85 -7.15 -7.42
CA ALA A 20 7.15 -7.82 -7.39
C ALA A 20 7.18 -9.02 -6.42
N ILE A 21 6.57 -8.90 -5.23
CA ILE A 21 6.45 -10.06 -4.31
C ILE A 21 5.71 -11.21 -4.99
N THR A 22 4.64 -10.91 -5.72
CA THR A 22 3.85 -11.93 -6.43
C THR A 22 4.67 -12.64 -7.51
N ASP A 23 5.41 -11.87 -8.31
CA ASP A 23 6.29 -12.41 -9.34
C ASP A 23 7.42 -13.27 -8.74
N ASP A 24 8.04 -12.81 -7.66
CA ASP A 24 9.10 -13.56 -6.96
C ASP A 24 8.55 -14.82 -6.29
N CYS A 25 7.32 -14.78 -5.75
CA CYS A 25 6.64 -15.96 -5.22
C CYS A 25 6.42 -17.01 -6.31
N HIS A 26 6.00 -16.60 -7.52
CA HIS A 26 5.95 -17.51 -8.67
C HIS A 26 7.33 -18.04 -9.04
N GLY A 27 8.39 -17.24 -8.94
CA GLY A 27 9.77 -17.68 -9.11
C GLY A 27 10.13 -18.81 -8.14
N LEU A 28 9.81 -18.67 -6.86
CA LEU A 28 10.06 -19.68 -5.84
C LEU A 28 9.25 -20.96 -6.05
N LEU A 29 7.96 -20.86 -6.41
CA LEU A 29 7.13 -22.03 -6.72
C LEU A 29 7.73 -22.88 -7.85
N ASN A 30 8.30 -22.21 -8.85
CA ASN A 30 8.93 -22.84 -10.01
C ASN A 30 10.39 -23.26 -9.78
N ALA A 31 10.96 -23.03 -8.60
CA ALA A 31 12.33 -23.42 -8.30
C ALA A 31 12.49 -24.95 -8.41
N PRO A 32 13.44 -25.44 -9.24
CA PRO A 32 13.63 -26.87 -9.45
C PRO A 32 14.40 -27.51 -8.30
N LEU A 33 14.00 -28.73 -7.94
CA LEU A 33 14.77 -29.64 -7.10
C LEU A 33 14.51 -31.07 -7.60
N PHE A 34 15.58 -31.81 -7.90
CA PHE A 34 15.48 -33.16 -8.46
C PHE A 34 16.40 -34.12 -7.70
N PRO A 35 15.94 -35.33 -7.35
CA PRO A 35 16.77 -36.28 -6.62
C PRO A 35 17.87 -36.86 -7.52
N PRO A 36 19.14 -36.85 -7.06
CA PRO A 36 20.21 -37.62 -7.69
C PRO A 36 19.90 -39.14 -7.67
N SER A 37 20.59 -39.92 -8.51
CA SER A 37 20.49 -41.39 -8.51
C SER A 37 21.86 -42.01 -8.20
N PRO A 38 21.99 -42.81 -7.11
CA PRO A 38 20.95 -43.14 -6.13
C PRO A 38 20.53 -41.94 -5.26
N LYS A 39 19.29 -41.96 -4.75
CA LYS A 39 18.75 -40.87 -3.90
C LYS A 39 19.59 -40.73 -2.62
N PRO A 40 20.17 -39.56 -2.35
CA PRO A 40 20.96 -39.35 -1.15
C PRO A 40 20.06 -39.13 0.09
N GLY A 41 20.62 -39.35 1.28
CA GLY A 41 19.88 -39.22 2.55
C GLY A 41 19.43 -37.79 2.86
N TRP A 42 20.17 -36.77 2.41
CA TRP A 42 19.83 -35.35 2.63
C TRP A 42 18.64 -34.87 1.79
N PHE A 43 18.22 -35.63 0.78
CA PHE A 43 17.27 -35.14 -0.21
C PHE A 43 15.89 -34.83 0.39
N ASP A 44 15.37 -35.74 1.21
CA ASP A 44 14.01 -35.63 1.73
C ASP A 44 13.85 -34.44 2.69
N ASP A 45 14.87 -34.14 3.49
CA ASP A 45 14.87 -32.98 4.39
C ASP A 45 14.94 -31.66 3.61
N LEU A 46 15.76 -31.60 2.56
CA LEU A 46 15.83 -30.43 1.67
C LEU A 46 14.53 -30.20 0.91
N ASP A 47 13.94 -31.26 0.37
CA ASP A 47 12.67 -31.22 -0.37
C ASP A 47 11.52 -30.75 0.54
N SER A 48 11.44 -31.27 1.77
CA SER A 48 10.45 -30.85 2.75
C SER A 48 10.60 -29.37 3.16
N ALA A 49 11.83 -28.88 3.30
CA ALA A 49 12.09 -27.47 3.59
C ALA A 49 11.69 -26.56 2.41
N LEU A 50 11.97 -26.99 1.17
CA LEU A 50 11.55 -26.29 -0.04
C LEU A 50 10.02 -26.25 -0.17
N ASP A 51 9.34 -27.37 0.04
CA ASP A 51 7.87 -27.44 0.01
C ASP A 51 7.24 -26.50 1.04
N SER A 52 7.83 -26.39 2.23
CA SER A 52 7.37 -25.44 3.25
C SER A 52 7.54 -23.98 2.82
N ALA A 53 8.63 -23.64 2.14
CA ALA A 53 8.85 -22.31 1.57
C ALA A 53 7.88 -22.01 0.42
N LYS A 54 7.64 -22.99 -0.45
CA LYS A 54 6.66 -22.91 -1.55
C LYS A 54 5.23 -22.73 -1.03
N ALA A 55 4.84 -23.45 0.01
CA ALA A 55 3.54 -23.28 0.64
C ALA A 55 3.35 -21.84 1.19
N GLN A 56 4.40 -21.26 1.76
CA GLN A 56 4.37 -19.86 2.21
C GLN A 56 4.21 -18.89 1.04
N ALA A 57 4.94 -19.07 -0.06
CA ALA A 57 4.79 -18.28 -1.28
C ALA A 57 3.38 -18.42 -1.89
N GLN A 58 2.82 -19.63 -1.87
CA GLN A 58 1.46 -19.89 -2.35
C GLN A 58 0.41 -19.12 -1.53
N SER A 59 0.58 -19.04 -0.21
CA SER A 59 -0.34 -18.25 0.65
C SER A 59 -0.35 -16.76 0.30
N TRP A 60 0.75 -16.21 -0.22
CA TRP A 60 0.76 -14.86 -0.76
C TRP A 60 -0.10 -14.76 -2.01
N ILE A 61 0.13 -15.64 -2.97
CA ILE A 61 -0.55 -15.62 -4.28
C ILE A 61 -2.06 -15.81 -4.12
N ASP A 62 -2.49 -16.74 -3.27
CA ASP A 62 -3.90 -17.13 -3.17
C ASP A 62 -4.75 -16.21 -2.28
N ASP A 63 -4.13 -15.53 -1.30
CA ASP A 63 -4.88 -14.81 -0.26
C ASP A 63 -4.32 -13.41 -0.01
N ILE A 64 -3.08 -13.32 0.49
CA ILE A 64 -2.55 -12.05 1.03
C ILE A 64 -2.34 -11.00 -0.05
N GLY A 65 -1.66 -11.37 -1.14
CA GLY A 65 -1.35 -10.47 -2.25
C GLY A 65 -2.60 -9.83 -2.86
N PRO A 66 -3.62 -10.62 -3.27
CA PRO A 66 -4.89 -10.09 -3.76
C PRO A 66 -5.63 -9.22 -2.74
N ASN A 67 -5.71 -9.65 -1.48
CA ASN A 67 -6.41 -8.91 -0.42
C ASN A 67 -5.76 -7.54 -0.16
N VAL A 68 -4.45 -7.53 0.10
CA VAL A 68 -3.69 -6.31 0.41
C VAL A 68 -3.73 -5.34 -0.75
N THR A 69 -3.44 -5.82 -1.95
CA THR A 69 -3.36 -4.97 -3.15
C THR A 69 -4.73 -4.38 -3.48
N GLY A 70 -5.79 -5.19 -3.47
CA GLY A 70 -7.15 -4.74 -3.74
C GLY A 70 -7.63 -3.70 -2.74
N GLU A 71 -7.37 -3.91 -1.44
CA GLU A 71 -7.82 -2.98 -0.42
C GLU A 71 -7.11 -1.63 -0.46
N ILE A 72 -5.80 -1.58 -0.70
CA ILE A 72 -5.06 -0.31 -0.82
C ILE A 72 -5.65 0.55 -1.94
N LEU A 73 -5.99 -0.06 -3.08
CA LEU A 73 -6.63 0.63 -4.20
C LEU A 73 -8.02 1.16 -3.81
N VAL A 74 -8.83 0.34 -3.13
CA VAL A 74 -10.16 0.74 -2.66
C VAL A 74 -10.09 1.91 -1.68
N LEU A 75 -9.07 1.99 -0.81
CA LEU A 75 -8.90 3.10 0.11
C LEU A 75 -8.67 4.44 -0.61
N VAL A 76 -7.80 4.45 -1.63
CA VAL A 76 -7.54 5.65 -2.44
C VAL A 76 -8.82 6.11 -3.14
N VAL A 77 -9.56 5.17 -3.75
CA VAL A 77 -10.81 5.48 -4.47
C VAL A 77 -11.90 6.00 -3.54
N ASN A 78 -12.10 5.35 -2.39
CA ASN A 78 -13.12 5.74 -1.42
C ASN A 78 -12.83 7.13 -0.87
N HIS A 79 -11.57 7.39 -0.46
CA HIS A 79 -11.21 8.70 0.05
C HIS A 79 -11.34 9.78 -1.02
N GLY A 80 -10.87 9.55 -2.26
CA GLY A 80 -11.01 10.50 -3.36
C GLY A 80 -12.48 10.86 -3.66
N THR A 81 -13.37 9.87 -3.58
CA THR A 81 -14.82 10.07 -3.75
C THR A 81 -15.39 10.94 -2.62
N THR A 82 -15.06 10.63 -1.37
CA THR A 82 -15.47 11.43 -0.20
C THR A 82 -14.92 12.85 -0.26
N PHE A 83 -13.65 13.01 -0.64
CA PHE A 83 -13.00 14.31 -0.84
C PHE A 83 -13.74 15.14 -1.89
N SER A 84 -14.04 14.57 -3.06
CA SER A 84 -14.74 15.28 -4.13
C SER A 84 -16.13 15.76 -3.69
N ALA A 85 -16.89 14.91 -2.99
CA ALA A 85 -18.24 15.25 -2.52
C ALA A 85 -18.21 16.39 -1.49
N ILE A 86 -17.29 16.32 -0.51
CA ILE A 86 -17.17 17.33 0.53
C ILE A 86 -16.61 18.64 -0.02
N SER A 87 -15.63 18.57 -0.93
CA SER A 87 -15.08 19.74 -1.63
C SER A 87 -16.16 20.54 -2.34
N ALA A 88 -17.08 19.86 -3.03
CA ALA A 88 -18.18 20.51 -3.74
C ALA A 88 -19.15 21.22 -2.76
N GLN A 89 -19.49 20.57 -1.64
CA GLN A 89 -20.39 21.16 -0.64
C GLN A 89 -19.76 22.36 0.06
N VAL A 90 -18.52 22.23 0.55
CA VAL A 90 -17.81 23.33 1.20
C VAL A 90 -17.58 24.49 0.22
N GLY A 91 -17.18 24.18 -1.02
CA GLY A 91 -17.01 25.18 -2.07
C GLY A 91 -18.29 25.96 -2.38
N SER A 92 -19.45 25.30 -2.39
CA SER A 92 -20.74 25.98 -2.58
C SER A 92 -21.05 26.94 -1.44
N ILE A 93 -20.91 26.50 -0.18
CA ILE A 93 -21.17 27.35 1.00
C ILE A 93 -20.21 28.55 1.00
N ALA A 94 -18.94 28.30 0.68
CA ALA A 94 -17.91 29.33 0.62
C ALA A 94 -18.15 30.35 -0.51
N ALA A 95 -18.76 29.96 -1.63
CA ALA A 95 -19.12 30.88 -2.69
C ALA A 95 -20.27 31.82 -2.29
N ASP A 96 -21.25 31.31 -1.54
CA ASP A 96 -22.38 32.11 -1.03
C ASP A 96 -21.98 32.98 0.17
N HIS A 97 -21.01 32.53 0.96
CA HIS A 97 -20.55 33.16 2.20
C HIS A 97 -19.02 33.27 2.29
N PRO A 98 -18.36 33.99 1.37
CA PRO A 98 -16.89 33.97 1.23
C PRO A 98 -16.16 34.61 2.42
N ASP A 99 -16.80 35.56 3.10
CA ASP A 99 -16.24 36.30 4.23
C ASP A 99 -16.58 35.70 5.59
N ALA A 100 -17.36 34.60 5.64
CA ALA A 100 -17.72 33.90 6.87
C ALA A 100 -16.46 33.49 7.63
N ARG A 101 -16.45 33.71 8.95
CA ARG A 101 -15.22 33.60 9.75
C ARG A 101 -15.47 33.31 11.22
N GLY A 102 -14.59 32.46 11.78
CA GLY A 102 -14.55 32.16 13.21
C GLY A 102 -15.59 31.13 13.63
N ALA A 103 -15.30 30.40 14.71
CA ALA A 103 -16.10 29.24 15.14
C ALA A 103 -17.57 29.52 15.49
N GLY A 104 -17.94 30.80 15.70
CA GLY A 104 -19.32 31.20 16.01
C GLY A 104 -20.19 31.44 14.76
N ASP A 105 -19.59 31.53 13.57
CA ASP A 105 -20.32 31.72 12.32
C ASP A 105 -20.99 30.40 11.89
N PRO A 106 -22.30 30.39 11.59
CA PRO A 106 -23.03 29.16 11.26
C PRO A 106 -22.51 28.48 9.98
N PHE A 107 -22.04 29.25 9.00
CA PHE A 107 -21.51 28.69 7.75
C PHE A 107 -20.13 28.07 7.97
N VAL A 108 -19.32 28.67 8.85
CA VAL A 108 -18.06 28.07 9.30
C VAL A 108 -18.32 26.77 10.06
N GLN A 109 -19.34 26.70 10.91
CA GLN A 109 -19.68 25.46 11.64
C GLN A 109 -20.02 24.32 10.67
N THR A 110 -20.87 24.55 9.68
CA THR A 110 -21.17 23.53 8.65
C THR A 110 -19.92 23.12 7.87
N GLY A 111 -19.06 24.07 7.49
CA GLY A 111 -17.79 23.76 6.81
C GLY A 111 -16.84 22.91 7.66
N LEU A 112 -16.77 23.18 8.97
CA LEU A 112 -15.98 22.41 9.92
C LEU A 112 -16.53 20.99 10.14
N GLU A 113 -17.85 20.82 10.21
CA GLU A 113 -18.51 19.50 10.34
C GLU A 113 -18.24 18.63 9.12
N LEU A 114 -18.40 19.18 7.92
CA LEU A 114 -18.08 18.50 6.67
C LEU A 114 -16.60 18.09 6.61
N SER A 115 -15.70 19.02 6.95
CA SER A 115 -14.25 18.75 6.96
C SER A 115 -13.85 17.72 8.02
N GLY A 116 -14.55 17.67 9.15
CA GLY A 116 -14.36 16.63 10.17
C GLY A 116 -14.63 15.21 9.67
N SER A 117 -15.55 15.05 8.72
CA SER A 117 -15.81 13.75 8.08
C SER A 117 -14.63 13.30 7.19
N LEU A 118 -13.91 14.25 6.57
CA LEU A 118 -12.69 13.93 5.81
C LEU A 118 -11.55 13.48 6.73
N ASP A 119 -11.38 14.15 7.86
CA ASP A 119 -10.36 13.77 8.85
C ASP A 119 -10.60 12.36 9.40
N GLN A 120 -11.86 11.98 9.67
CA GLN A 120 -12.20 10.62 10.05
C GLN A 120 -11.86 9.59 8.95
N SER A 121 -12.12 9.93 7.68
CA SER A 121 -11.75 9.09 6.53
C SER A 121 -10.24 8.89 6.41
N LEU A 122 -9.44 9.95 6.66
CA LEU A 122 -7.97 9.88 6.66
C LEU A 122 -7.44 8.97 7.77
N HIS A 123 -7.93 9.15 9.00
CA HIS A 123 -7.55 8.28 10.12
C HIS A 123 -7.91 6.82 9.88
N ALA A 124 -9.11 6.54 9.37
CA ALA A 124 -9.54 5.19 9.04
C ALA A 124 -8.65 4.57 7.94
N THR A 125 -8.23 5.36 6.96
CA THR A 125 -7.33 4.92 5.89
C THR A 125 -5.95 4.56 6.44
N VAL A 126 -5.36 5.42 7.27
CA VAL A 126 -4.07 5.16 7.92
C VAL A 126 -4.11 3.88 8.76
N ALA A 127 -5.13 3.70 9.60
CA ALA A 127 -5.26 2.51 10.46
C ALA A 127 -5.37 1.21 9.65
N ARG A 128 -6.08 1.25 8.50
CA ARG A 128 -6.18 0.09 7.60
C ARG A 128 -4.84 -0.22 6.92
N LEU A 129 -4.10 0.79 6.47
CA LEU A 129 -2.76 0.60 5.91
C LEU A 129 -1.78 0.01 6.94
N GLU A 130 -1.85 0.45 8.20
CA GLU A 130 -1.06 -0.12 9.30
C GLU A 130 -1.40 -1.59 9.56
N THR A 131 -2.69 -1.93 9.49
CA THR A 131 -3.14 -3.33 9.59
C THR A 131 -2.53 -4.18 8.47
N ARG A 132 -2.50 -3.67 7.23
CA ARG A 132 -1.87 -4.36 6.09
C ARG A 132 -0.36 -4.47 6.22
N LEU A 133 0.29 -3.43 6.73
CA LEU A 133 1.72 -3.47 7.05
C LEU A 133 2.04 -4.59 8.03
N ALA A 134 1.22 -4.75 9.08
CA ALA A 134 1.37 -5.85 10.03
C ALA A 134 1.14 -7.22 9.38
N THR A 135 0.14 -7.35 8.51
CA THR A 135 -0.12 -8.60 7.76
C THR A 135 1.09 -9.02 6.90
N ILE A 136 1.64 -8.10 6.11
CA ILE A 136 2.82 -8.40 5.26
C ILE A 136 4.04 -8.71 6.12
N THR A 137 4.22 -7.99 7.23
CA THR A 137 5.35 -8.21 8.16
C THR A 137 5.30 -9.64 8.72
N ALA A 138 4.15 -10.07 9.26
CA ALA A 138 3.99 -11.39 9.84
C ALA A 138 4.18 -12.52 8.79
N TRP A 139 3.68 -12.30 7.57
CA TRP A 139 3.91 -13.23 6.46
C TRP A 139 5.39 -13.31 6.06
N GLY A 140 6.07 -12.16 5.98
CA GLY A 140 7.50 -12.07 5.64
C GLY A 140 8.40 -12.71 6.71
N GLU A 141 8.10 -12.53 7.99
CA GLU A 141 8.80 -13.20 9.10
C GLU A 141 8.68 -14.73 9.00
N THR A 142 7.50 -15.23 8.62
CA THR A 142 7.30 -16.66 8.39
C THR A 142 8.11 -17.13 7.17
N MET A 143 8.13 -16.36 6.09
CA MET A 143 8.93 -16.65 4.89
C MET A 143 10.44 -16.68 5.21
N GLN A 144 10.92 -15.76 6.06
CA GLN A 144 12.30 -15.74 6.53
C GLN A 144 12.64 -17.00 7.35
N ALA A 145 11.72 -17.45 8.20
CA ALA A 145 11.91 -18.70 8.93
C ALA A 145 11.97 -19.93 7.99
N ARG A 146 11.21 -19.92 6.89
CA ARG A 146 11.27 -20.98 5.86
C ARG A 146 12.58 -20.96 5.08
N ASP A 147 13.07 -19.78 4.68
CA ASP A 147 14.39 -19.63 4.06
C ASP A 147 15.51 -20.11 4.99
N ALA A 148 15.45 -19.79 6.29
CA ALA A 148 16.43 -20.26 7.26
C ALA A 148 16.44 -21.80 7.39
N ALA A 149 15.27 -22.44 7.40
CA ALA A 149 15.17 -23.90 7.42
C ALA A 149 15.72 -24.52 6.12
N LEU A 150 15.42 -23.92 4.96
CA LEU A 150 15.96 -24.35 3.67
C LEU A 150 17.49 -24.24 3.62
N ARG A 151 18.07 -23.16 4.16
CA ARG A 151 19.53 -23.00 4.29
C ARG A 151 20.14 -24.06 5.20
N ALA A 152 19.50 -24.35 6.34
CA ALA A 152 19.98 -25.36 7.27
C ALA A 152 20.04 -26.75 6.62
N ALA A 153 18.99 -27.15 5.90
CA ALA A 153 18.99 -28.41 5.15
C ALA A 153 20.03 -28.41 4.01
N ALA A 154 20.21 -27.28 3.32
CA ALA A 154 21.22 -27.14 2.28
C ALA A 154 22.66 -27.24 2.81
N ASP A 155 22.92 -26.80 4.04
CA ASP A 155 24.25 -26.82 4.65
C ASP A 155 24.68 -28.21 5.20
N GLU A 156 23.83 -29.22 5.12
CA GLU A 156 24.16 -30.60 5.50
C GLU A 156 25.29 -31.20 4.64
N SER A 157 25.39 -30.80 3.37
CA SER A 157 26.47 -31.24 2.47
C SER A 157 26.69 -30.29 1.29
N PRO A 158 27.87 -30.32 0.64
CA PRO A 158 28.13 -29.55 -0.57
C PRO A 158 27.14 -29.87 -1.72
N ASP A 159 26.71 -31.13 -1.84
CA ASP A 159 25.78 -31.57 -2.88
C ASP A 159 24.36 -31.02 -2.62
N ALA A 160 23.90 -31.05 -1.37
CA ALA A 160 22.63 -30.45 -0.97
C ALA A 160 22.63 -28.93 -1.24
N LYS A 161 23.73 -28.26 -0.91
CA LYS A 161 23.92 -26.82 -1.17
C LYS A 161 23.87 -26.49 -2.65
N ALA A 162 24.53 -27.29 -3.49
CA ALA A 162 24.49 -27.12 -4.94
C ALA A 162 23.08 -27.32 -5.50
N ALA A 163 22.35 -28.33 -5.01
CA ALA A 163 20.97 -28.62 -5.43
C ALA A 163 19.99 -27.52 -5.00
N ALA A 164 20.16 -26.97 -3.79
CA ALA A 164 19.29 -25.94 -3.22
C ALA A 164 19.49 -24.53 -3.81
N ALA A 165 20.59 -24.28 -4.53
CA ALA A 165 20.99 -22.94 -4.96
C ALA A 165 19.90 -22.15 -5.72
N PRO A 166 19.14 -22.74 -6.67
CA PRO A 166 18.05 -22.03 -7.33
C PRO A 166 16.92 -21.62 -6.37
N ALA A 167 16.55 -22.50 -5.44
CA ALA A 167 15.50 -22.23 -4.47
C ALA A 167 15.93 -21.16 -3.45
N LEU A 168 17.17 -21.22 -2.97
CA LEU A 168 17.73 -20.21 -2.07
C LEU A 168 17.83 -18.82 -2.73
N ALA A 169 18.14 -18.78 -4.03
CA ALA A 169 18.12 -17.53 -4.79
C ALA A 169 16.70 -16.96 -4.90
N ALA A 170 15.72 -17.79 -5.26
CA ALA A 170 14.32 -17.36 -5.36
C ALA A 170 13.72 -16.92 -4.02
N ALA A 171 13.99 -17.66 -2.92
CA ALA A 171 13.57 -17.26 -1.59
C ALA A 171 14.19 -15.91 -1.16
N ALA A 172 15.45 -15.66 -1.51
CA ALA A 172 16.09 -14.37 -1.26
C ALA A 172 15.45 -13.22 -2.06
N GLN A 173 14.99 -13.47 -3.30
CA GLN A 173 14.26 -12.47 -4.07
C GLN A 173 12.92 -12.12 -3.41
N VAL A 174 12.15 -13.13 -2.99
CA VAL A 174 10.89 -12.93 -2.24
C VAL A 174 11.12 -12.07 -0.98
N LEU A 175 12.16 -12.37 -0.20
CA LEU A 175 12.48 -11.57 0.99
C LEU A 175 12.87 -10.13 0.63
N GLY A 176 13.66 -9.94 -0.42
CA GLY A 176 14.06 -8.61 -0.90
C GLY A 176 12.87 -7.76 -1.35
N SER A 177 11.99 -8.29 -2.20
CA SER A 177 10.79 -7.57 -2.62
C SER A 177 9.81 -7.32 -1.48
N THR A 178 9.78 -8.22 -0.48
CA THR A 178 9.01 -8.00 0.76
C THR A 178 9.52 -6.81 1.56
N ASP A 179 10.84 -6.71 1.77
CA ASP A 179 11.45 -5.59 2.48
C ASP A 179 11.19 -4.25 1.77
N ASP A 180 11.31 -4.24 0.44
CA ASP A 180 11.02 -3.05 -0.39
C ASP A 180 9.55 -2.64 -0.28
N ALA A 181 8.62 -3.59 -0.37
CA ALA A 181 7.19 -3.31 -0.21
C ALA A 181 6.84 -2.78 1.18
N LEU A 182 7.43 -3.37 2.25
CA LEU A 182 7.23 -2.90 3.62
C LEU A 182 7.75 -1.46 3.80
N LYS A 183 8.89 -1.13 3.20
CA LYS A 183 9.43 0.24 3.20
C LYS A 183 8.47 1.20 2.50
N LEU A 184 8.05 0.88 1.28
CA LEU A 184 7.17 1.73 0.48
C LEU A 184 5.78 1.91 1.10
N LEU A 185 5.24 0.85 1.72
CA LEU A 185 3.98 0.94 2.46
C LEU A 185 4.10 1.86 3.69
N ARG A 186 5.23 1.85 4.40
CA ARG A 186 5.50 2.83 5.47
C ARG A 186 5.56 4.25 4.94
N GLU A 187 6.21 4.47 3.80
CA GLU A 187 6.25 5.79 3.14
C GLU A 187 4.85 6.26 2.70
N LEU A 188 4.02 5.34 2.21
CA LEU A 188 2.62 5.59 1.88
C LEU A 188 1.82 6.00 3.12
N ILE A 189 1.96 5.28 4.24
CA ILE A 189 1.33 5.63 5.52
C ILE A 189 1.72 7.04 5.97
N VAL A 190 3.01 7.39 5.86
CA VAL A 190 3.50 8.73 6.17
C VAL A 190 2.84 9.78 5.28
N ALA A 191 2.73 9.54 3.97
CA ALA A 191 2.09 10.48 3.05
C ALA A 191 0.60 10.72 3.40
N TRP A 192 -0.13 9.67 3.81
CA TRP A 192 -1.50 9.81 4.30
C TRP A 192 -1.61 10.59 5.61
N ARG A 193 -0.65 10.40 6.54
CA ARG A 193 -0.61 11.14 7.80
C ARG A 193 -0.35 12.63 7.57
N GLU A 194 0.62 12.96 6.71
CA GLU A 194 0.94 14.35 6.35
C GLU A 194 -0.25 15.07 5.71
N LEU A 195 -1.01 14.36 4.87
CA LEU A 195 -2.26 14.87 4.31
C LEU A 195 -3.31 15.13 5.41
N GLY A 196 -3.43 14.23 6.39
CA GLY A 196 -4.27 14.41 7.58
C GLY A 196 -3.86 15.60 8.42
N ASP A 197 -2.57 15.76 8.69
CA ASP A 197 -2.04 16.90 9.44
C ASP A 197 -2.33 18.22 8.73
N ALA A 198 -2.09 18.29 7.41
CA ALA A 198 -2.38 19.48 6.61
C ALA A 198 -3.87 19.86 6.64
N MET A 199 -4.78 18.88 6.58
CA MET A 199 -6.22 19.11 6.69
C MET A 199 -6.59 19.64 8.09
N ARG A 200 -6.05 19.05 9.15
CA ARG A 200 -6.30 19.49 10.53
C ARG A 200 -5.79 20.90 10.79
N ASP A 201 -4.63 21.25 10.26
CA ASP A 201 -4.07 22.60 10.36
C ASP A 201 -4.97 23.62 9.66
N ALA A 202 -5.40 23.34 8.43
CA ALA A 202 -6.33 24.21 7.70
C ALA A 202 -7.67 24.41 8.43
N VAL A 203 -8.22 23.32 8.98
CA VAL A 203 -9.44 23.35 9.81
C VAL A 203 -9.23 24.17 11.08
N ALA A 204 -8.07 24.08 11.73
CA ALA A 204 -7.74 24.84 12.92
C ALA A 204 -7.64 26.35 12.62
N GLU A 205 -7.06 26.73 11.47
CA GLU A 205 -6.99 28.13 11.04
C GLU A 205 -8.37 28.71 10.74
N LEU A 206 -9.24 27.96 10.06
CA LEU A 206 -10.63 28.35 9.81
C LEU A 206 -11.39 28.55 11.13
N ARG A 207 -11.29 27.57 12.05
CA ARG A 207 -11.95 27.62 13.36
C ARG A 207 -11.49 28.82 14.18
N ALA A 208 -10.20 29.13 14.16
CA ALA A 208 -9.62 30.28 14.85
C ALA A 208 -9.96 31.63 14.18
N GLY A 209 -10.63 31.62 13.02
CA GLY A 209 -10.95 32.82 12.26
C GLY A 209 -9.73 33.50 11.64
N LYS A 210 -8.61 32.78 11.49
CA LYS A 210 -7.39 33.31 10.84
C LYS A 210 -7.60 33.47 9.34
N VAL A 211 -8.37 32.58 8.74
CA VAL A 211 -8.80 32.61 7.35
C VAL A 211 -10.33 32.73 7.28
N THR A 212 -10.88 33.19 6.14
CA THR A 212 -12.32 33.10 5.89
C THR A 212 -12.66 31.72 5.33
N LEU A 213 -13.95 31.39 5.30
CA LEU A 213 -14.45 30.18 4.65
C LEU A 213 -14.10 30.14 3.16
N GLY A 214 -14.17 31.29 2.47
CA GLY A 214 -13.74 31.45 1.08
C GLY A 214 -12.27 31.07 0.86
N THR A 215 -11.36 31.63 1.67
CA THR A 215 -9.92 31.32 1.60
C THR A 215 -9.65 29.85 1.92
N PHE A 216 -10.27 29.33 2.99
CA PHE A 216 -10.13 27.91 3.35
C PHE A 216 -10.54 26.99 2.21
N ALA A 217 -11.70 27.24 1.58
CA ALA A 217 -12.17 26.43 0.46
C ALA A 217 -11.26 26.54 -0.76
N ALA A 218 -10.77 27.74 -1.08
CA ALA A 218 -9.85 27.96 -2.19
C ALA A 218 -8.51 27.24 -2.00
N ASP A 219 -7.95 27.23 -0.78
CA ASP A 219 -6.64 26.63 -0.50
C ASP A 219 -6.72 25.12 -0.28
N THR A 220 -7.79 24.66 0.37
CA THR A 220 -7.97 23.26 0.77
C THR A 220 -8.60 22.42 -0.33
N PHE A 221 -9.59 22.99 -1.01
CA PHE A 221 -10.44 22.31 -1.99
C PHE A 221 -10.30 22.90 -3.39
N SER A 222 -9.15 23.49 -3.68
CA SER A 222 -8.83 24.09 -4.98
C SER A 222 -9.14 23.14 -6.16
N ALA A 223 -9.42 23.71 -7.33
CA ALA A 223 -9.60 22.93 -8.55
C ALA A 223 -8.37 22.05 -8.87
N ALA A 224 -7.16 22.52 -8.55
CA ALA A 224 -5.94 21.74 -8.70
C ALA A 224 -5.92 20.53 -7.76
N THR A 225 -6.26 20.72 -6.48
CA THR A 225 -6.37 19.63 -5.49
C THR A 225 -7.40 18.60 -5.92
N GLN A 226 -8.56 19.04 -6.42
CA GLN A 226 -9.61 18.15 -6.93
C GLN A 226 -9.13 17.36 -8.16
N ALA A 227 -8.41 18.01 -9.08
CA ALA A 227 -7.85 17.34 -10.26
C ALA A 227 -6.80 16.28 -9.86
N GLU A 228 -5.94 16.57 -8.88
CA GLU A 228 -4.94 15.61 -8.36
C GLU A 228 -5.62 14.37 -7.74
N TRP A 229 -6.67 14.55 -6.94
CA TRP A 229 -7.48 13.42 -6.44
C TRP A 229 -8.17 12.63 -7.54
N GLY A 230 -8.66 13.32 -8.57
CA GLY A 230 -9.23 12.69 -9.76
C GLY A 230 -8.21 11.79 -10.46
N VAL A 231 -6.97 12.25 -10.63
CA VAL A 231 -5.87 11.47 -11.21
C VAL A 231 -5.55 10.27 -10.33
N ALA A 232 -5.42 10.45 -9.01
CA ALA A 232 -5.14 9.37 -8.06
C ALA A 232 -6.23 8.28 -8.09
N THR A 233 -7.49 8.70 -8.11
CA THR A 233 -8.65 7.81 -8.16
C THR A 233 -8.70 7.02 -9.47
N GLN A 234 -8.52 7.70 -10.61
CA GLN A 234 -8.49 7.03 -11.92
C GLN A 234 -7.32 6.05 -12.04
N PHE A 235 -6.15 6.40 -11.50
CA PHE A 235 -5.01 5.50 -11.46
C PHE A 235 -5.35 4.24 -10.66
N ALA A 236 -5.89 4.40 -9.45
CA ALA A 236 -6.28 3.27 -8.62
C ALA A 236 -7.36 2.38 -9.28
N GLN A 237 -8.35 2.98 -9.95
CA GLN A 237 -9.37 2.26 -10.70
C GLN A 237 -8.80 1.49 -11.89
N LYS A 238 -7.86 2.08 -12.64
CA LYS A 238 -7.18 1.41 -13.75
C LYS A 238 -6.39 0.19 -13.27
N LEU A 239 -5.70 0.30 -12.14
CA LEU A 239 -4.99 -0.85 -11.55
C LEU A 239 -5.95 -1.93 -11.05
N ALA A 240 -7.06 -1.54 -10.40
CA ALA A 240 -8.06 -2.49 -9.91
C ALA A 240 -8.78 -3.25 -11.03
N THR A 241 -8.83 -2.69 -12.24
CA THR A 241 -9.51 -3.26 -13.41
C THR A 241 -8.54 -3.83 -14.45
N ALA A 242 -7.23 -3.70 -14.22
CA ALA A 242 -6.24 -4.30 -15.09
C ALA A 242 -6.38 -5.84 -15.01
N PRO A 243 -6.44 -6.56 -16.14
CA PRO A 243 -6.42 -8.02 -16.10
C PRO A 243 -5.16 -8.47 -15.38
N PHE A 244 -5.31 -9.26 -14.32
CA PHE A 244 -4.19 -9.89 -13.63
C PHE A 244 -3.47 -10.81 -14.63
N GLY A 245 -2.41 -10.30 -15.23
CA GLY A 245 -1.72 -10.91 -16.36
C GLY A 245 -0.52 -10.06 -16.79
N SER A 246 0.59 -10.25 -16.07
CA SER A 246 1.96 -9.79 -16.35
C SER A 246 2.23 -8.28 -16.31
N PRO A 247 2.79 -7.76 -15.20
CA PRO A 247 3.70 -6.63 -15.29
C PRO A 247 4.95 -7.10 -16.05
N GLY A 248 5.05 -6.78 -17.34
CA GLY A 248 6.30 -6.99 -18.08
C GLY A 248 6.15 -7.54 -19.50
N ARG A 249 5.70 -6.68 -20.42
CA ARG A 249 6.20 -6.61 -21.81
C ARG A 249 5.74 -5.30 -22.44
N ALA A 250 6.35 -4.21 -22.02
CA ALA A 250 6.59 -3.11 -22.95
C ALA A 250 7.88 -3.48 -23.69
N ALA A 251 7.73 -3.85 -24.97
CA ALA A 251 8.81 -3.81 -25.95
C ALA A 251 9.06 -2.36 -26.35
#